data_AF-A0AAJ2H362-F1
#
_entry.id   AF-A0AAJ2H362-F1
#
_cell.length_a   1.000
_cell.length_b   1.000
_cell.length_c   1.000
_cell.angle_alpha   90.00
_cell.angle_beta   90.00
_cell.angle_gamma   90.00
#
_symmetry.space_group_name_H-M   'P 1'
#
loop_
_entity.id
_entity.type
_entity.pdbx_description
1 polymer ?
#
loop_
_entity_poly.entity_id
_entity_poly.type
_entity_poly.pdbx_seq_one_letter_code
_entity_poly.pdbx_strand_id
1 'polypeptide(L)' 'GTGLPTQRECLQAMDCYGTGKVNKLAEIIAATVLCGELSLSSAIVSNEWVSSHDAYGRNRK' A
#
# COMPACT_ATOMS: atom_id res chain seq x y z
N GLY A 1 -0.79 14.78 -13.44
CA GLY A 1 -0.45 13.55 -12.70
C GLY A 1 -1.30 12.38 -13.15
N THR A 2 -2.59 12.37 -12.79
CA THR A 2 -3.52 11.25 -13.02
C THR A 2 -3.80 10.91 -14.49
N GLY A 3 -3.51 11.83 -15.42
CA GLY A 3 -3.70 11.62 -16.86
C GLY A 3 -2.52 10.94 -17.58
N LEU A 4 -1.37 10.77 -16.93
CA LEU A 4 -0.20 10.10 -17.51
C LEU A 4 -0.45 8.58 -17.62
N PRO A 5 0.15 7.87 -18.60
CA PRO A 5 -0.18 6.48 -18.89
C PRO A 5 -0.13 5.55 -17.67
N THR A 6 1.01 5.47 -16.98
CA THR A 6 1.18 4.56 -15.84
C THR A 6 0.27 4.92 -14.65
N GLN A 7 0.16 6.21 -14.31
CA GLN A 7 -0.70 6.65 -13.21
C GLN A 7 -2.17 6.37 -13.52
N ARG A 8 -2.58 6.51 -14.78
CA ARG A 8 -3.92 6.16 -15.25
C ARG A 8 -4.17 4.66 -15.13
N GLU A 9 -3.24 3.82 -15.58
CA GLU A 9 -3.34 2.36 -15.46
C GLU A 9 -3.50 1.94 -13.99
N CYS A 10 -2.69 2.50 -13.07
CA CYS A 10 -2.83 2.24 -11.64
C CYS A 10 -4.21 2.64 -11.10
N LEU A 11 -4.72 3.82 -11.48
CA LEU A 11 -6.05 4.26 -11.08
C LEU A 11 -7.16 3.40 -11.68
N GLN A 12 -6.99 2.92 -12.91
CA GLN A 12 -7.95 2.01 -13.56
C GLN A 12 -7.98 0.64 -12.88
N ALA A 13 -6.81 0.09 -12.49
CA ALA A 13 -6.72 -1.17 -11.76
C ALA A 13 -7.49 -1.16 -10.44
N MET A 14 -7.62 0.01 -9.81
CA MET A 14 -8.38 0.21 -8.56
C MET A 14 -9.80 0.76 -8.79
N ASP A 15 -10.26 0.89 -10.04
CA ASP A 15 -11.53 1.55 -10.41
C ASP A 15 -11.69 2.96 -9.78
N CYS A 16 -10.61 3.73 -9.83
CA CYS A 16 -10.48 5.08 -9.27
C CYS A 16 -10.15 6.15 -10.32
N TYR A 17 -10.11 5.81 -11.61
CA TYR A 17 -9.87 6.78 -12.67
C TYR A 17 -11.16 7.49 -13.11
N GLY A 18 -11.10 8.80 -13.28
CA GLY A 18 -12.20 9.64 -13.77
C GLY A 18 -12.94 10.43 -12.68
N THR A 19 -13.91 11.22 -13.11
CA THR A 19 -14.70 12.11 -12.23
C THR A 19 -15.57 11.30 -11.28
N GLY A 20 -15.74 11.79 -10.05
CA GLY A 20 -16.60 11.16 -9.03
C GLY A 20 -15.96 10.00 -8.26
N LYS A 21 -14.69 9.68 -8.53
CA LYS A 21 -13.98 8.55 -7.89
C LYS A 21 -13.06 8.95 -6.73
N VAL A 22 -12.98 10.24 -6.37
CA VAL A 22 -12.02 10.74 -5.38
C VAL A 22 -12.21 10.13 -3.99
N ASN A 23 -13.45 9.97 -3.53
CA ASN A 23 -13.73 9.42 -2.20
C ASN A 23 -13.32 7.94 -2.12
N LYS A 24 -13.58 7.17 -3.19
CA LYS A 24 -13.14 5.78 -3.28
C LYS A 24 -11.62 5.66 -3.19
N LEU A 25 -10.89 6.51 -3.91
CA LEU A 25 -9.42 6.54 -3.82
C LEU A 25 -8.95 6.91 -2.41
N ALA A 26 -9.58 7.91 -1.79
CA ALA A 26 -9.25 8.34 -0.42
C ALA A 26 -9.49 7.23 0.62
N GLU A 27 -10.61 6.50 0.51
CA GLU A 27 -10.93 5.35 1.35
C GLU A 27 -9.90 4.23 1.21
N ILE A 28 -9.50 3.89 -0.02
CA ILE A 28 -8.46 2.88 -0.29
C ILE A 28 -7.13 3.31 0.35
N ILE A 29 -6.74 4.58 0.22
CA ILE A 29 -5.51 5.11 0.83
C ILE A 29 -5.58 5.01 2.35
N ALA A 30 -6.67 5.46 2.97
CA ALA A 30 -6.85 5.39 4.42
C ALA A 30 -6.81 3.95 4.94
N ALA A 31 -7.48 3.02 4.26
CA ALA A 31 -7.45 1.60 4.59
C ALA A 31 -6.04 1.01 4.43
N THR A 32 -5.31 1.40 3.38
CA THR A 32 -3.94 0.93 3.13
C THR A 32 -3.00 1.37 4.25
N VAL A 33 -3.09 2.63 4.70
CA VAL A 33 -2.30 3.14 5.83
C VAL A 33 -2.65 2.39 7.12
N LEU A 34 -3.94 2.23 7.42
CA LEU A 34 -4.39 1.51 8.62
C LEU A 34 -3.88 0.06 8.64
N CYS A 35 -4.01 -0.66 7.52
CA CYS A 35 -3.49 -2.03 7.39
C CYS A 35 -1.96 -2.07 7.54
N GLY A 36 -1.25 -1.07 7.02
CA GLY A 36 0.20 -0.93 7.18
C GLY A 36 0.61 -0.82 8.65
N GLU A 37 -0.02 0.08 9.40
CA GLU A 37 0.25 0.28 10.83
C GLU A 37 -0.10 -0.96 11.67
N LEU A 38 -1.22 -1.63 11.37
CA LEU A 38 -1.62 -2.86 12.04
C LEU A 38 -0.60 -3.98 11.77
N SER A 39 -0.19 -4.17 10.52
CA SER A 39 0.82 -5.17 10.15
C SER A 39 2.17 -4.88 10.80
N LEU A 40 2.62 -3.63 10.78
CA LEU A 40 3.86 -3.17 11.39
C LEU A 40 3.86 -3.43 12.90
N SER A 41 2.81 -2.97 13.58
CA SER A 41 2.65 -3.13 15.04
C SER A 41 2.61 -4.62 15.43
N SER A 42 1.86 -5.43 14.68
CA SER A 42 1.78 -6.88 14.90
C SER A 42 3.13 -7.56 14.79
N ALA A 43 3.93 -7.22 13.76
CA ALA A 43 5.26 -7.78 13.56
C ALA A 43 6.23 -7.39 14.70
N ILE A 44 6.10 -6.19 15.25
CA ILE A 44 6.90 -5.74 16.39
C ILE A 44 6.52 -6.52 17.65
N VAL A 45 5.23 -6.56 18.02
CA VAL A 45 4.80 -7.19 19.28
C VAL A 45 4.91 -8.72 19.25
N SER A 46 4.89 -9.32 18.06
CA SER A 46 5.10 -10.77 17.87
C SER A 46 6.57 -11.13 17.72
N ASN A 47 7.49 -10.16 17.78
CA ASN A 47 8.94 -10.35 17.62
C ASN A 47 9.34 -10.93 16.24
N GLU A 48 8.55 -10.65 15.20
CA GLU A 48 8.74 -11.13 13.82
C GLU A 48 9.36 -10.08 12.88
N TRP A 49 9.53 -8.84 13.37
CA TRP A 49 10.09 -7.74 12.59
C TRP A 49 11.45 -8.09 11.97
N VAL A 50 12.42 -8.56 12.75
CA VAL A 50 13.78 -8.83 12.24
C VAL A 50 13.80 -10.03 11.31
N SER A 51 13.14 -11.13 11.70
CA SER A 51 13.11 -12.37 10.91
C SER A 51 12.45 -12.17 9.54
N SER A 52 11.38 -11.37 9.46
CA SER A 52 10.74 -11.04 8.18
C SER A 52 11.64 -10.20 7.27
N HIS A 53 12.40 -9.25 7.82
CA HIS A 53 13.38 -8.49 7.05
C HIS A 53 14.58 -9.33 6.60
N ASP A 54 15.03 -10.28 7.42
CA ASP A 54 16.10 -11.21 7.03
C ASP A 54 15.64 -12.17 5.92
N ALA A 55 14.40 -12.65 5.97
CA ALA A 55 13.85 -13.59 4.99
C ALA A 55 13.47 -12.93 3.65
N TYR A 56 12.85 -11.74 3.69
CA TYR A 56 12.27 -11.09 2.52
C TYR A 56 12.96 -9.77 2.13
N GLY A 57 13.78 -9.21 3.02
CA GLY A 57 14.54 -8.00 2.76
C GLY A 57 15.66 -8.28 1.76
N ARG A 58 15.72 -7.46 0.71
CA ARG A 58 16.72 -7.58 -0.36
C ARG A 58 18.09 -6.99 0.01
N ASN A 59 18.40 -6.95 1.31
CA ASN A 59 19.56 -6.26 1.88
C ASN A 59 20.80 -7.14 1.97
N ARG A 60 20.65 -8.46 1.83
CA ARG A 60 21.76 -9.41 1.72
C ARG A 60 21.94 -9.77 0.24
N LYS A 61 22.77 -9.00 -0.45
CA LYS A 61 23.41 -9.41 -1.71
C LYS A 61 24.85 -9.77 -1.43
#